data_AF-A0A933X4X6-F1
#
_entry.id   AF-A0A933X4X6-F1
#
_cell.length_a   1.000
_cell.length_b   1.000
_cell.length_c   1.000
_cell.angle_alpha   90.00
_cell.angle_beta   90.00
_cell.angle_gamma   90.00
#
_symmetry.space_group_name_H-M   'P 1'
#
loop_
_entity.id
_entity.type
_entity.pdbx_description
1 polymer ?
#
loop_
_entity_poly.entity_id
_entity_poly.type
_entity_poly.pdbx_seq_one_letter_code
_entity_poly.pdbx_strand_id
1 'polypeptide(L)' 'MTTLVTGAGGFLGAHVCALLRARGEPVRGFVRPGKPRAFLAELGVELAVG' A
#
# COMPACT_ATOMS: atom_id res chain seq x y z
N MET A 1 -4.93 -3.08 14.63
CA MET A 1 -5.04 -4.11 13.58
C MET A 1 -4.55 -3.50 12.28
N THR A 2 -3.83 -4.24 11.43
CA THR A 2 -3.25 -3.71 10.18
C THR A 2 -3.95 -4.31 8.98
N THR A 3 -4.39 -3.48 8.04
CA THR A 3 -5.07 -3.90 6.82
C THR A 3 -4.03 -4.23 5.74
N LEU A 4 -4.03 -5.47 5.25
CA LEU A 4 -3.19 -5.91 4.14
C LEU A 4 -3.90 -5.66 2.80
N VAL A 5 -3.28 -4.88 1.92
CA VAL A 5 -3.78 -4.64 0.56
C VAL A 5 -2.91 -5.41 -0.44
N THR A 6 -3.49 -6.39 -1.12
CA THR A 6 -2.81 -7.09 -2.23
C THR A 6 -2.90 -6.27 -3.51
N GLY A 7 -1.87 -6.35 -4.35
CA GLY A 7 -1.80 -5.52 -5.55
C GLY A 7 -1.68 -4.03 -5.24
N ALA A 8 -1.14 -3.66 -4.07
CA ALA A 8 -1.06 -2.28 -3.58
C ALA A 8 -0.30 -1.33 -4.53
N GLY A 9 0.65 -1.85 -5.31
CA GLY A 9 1.39 -1.08 -6.31
C GLY A 9 0.67 -0.91 -7.65
N GLY A 10 -0.53 -1.47 -7.81
CA GLY A 10 -1.36 -1.31 -9.01
C GLY A 10 -2.30 -0.11 -8.92
N PHE A 11 -3.00 0.18 -10.01
CA PHE A 11 -3.92 1.32 -10.12
C PHE A 11 -4.94 1.37 -8.98
N LEU A 12 -5.72 0.30 -8.79
CA LEU A 12 -6.74 0.26 -7.74
C LEU A 12 -6.13 0.15 -6.34
N GLY A 13 -5.10 -0.68 -6.18
CA GLY A 13 -4.47 -0.91 -4.88
C GLY A 13 -3.90 0.37 -4.26
N ALA A 14 -3.31 1.23 -5.09
CA ALA A 14 -2.79 2.53 -4.67
C ALA A 14 -3.89 3.44 -4.09
N HIS A 15 -5.03 3.54 -4.76
CA HIS A 15 -6.16 4.33 -4.30
C HIS A 15 -6.80 3.76 -3.03
N VAL A 16 -6.92 2.42 -2.94
CA VAL A 16 -7.40 1.77 -1.71
C VAL A 16 -6.47 2.07 -0.54
N CYS A 17 -5.16 1.95 -0.72
CA CYS A 17 -4.17 2.31 0.29
C CYS A 17 -4.34 3.77 0.75
N ALA A 18 -4.46 4.71 -0.18
CA ALA A 18 -4.65 6.12 0.14
C ALA A 18 -5.94 6.38 0.95
N LEU A 19 -7.05 5.76 0.56
CA LEU A 19 -8.33 5.91 1.28
C LEU A 19 -8.28 5.33 2.70
N LEU A 20 -7.65 4.16 2.89
CA LEU A 20 -7.48 3.55 4.20
C LEU A 20 -6.58 4.40 5.11
N ARG A 21 -5.47 4.94 4.56
CA ARG A 21 -4.58 5.85 5.29
C ARG A 21 -5.28 7.16 5.67
N ALA A 22 -6.09 7.73 4.77
CA ALA A 22 -6.88 8.92 5.05
C ALA A 22 -7.92 8.70 6.18
N ARG A 23 -8.36 7.47 6.39
CA ARG A 23 -9.23 7.06 7.52
C ARG A 23 -8.47 6.81 8.82
N GLY A 24 -7.15 6.93 8.82
CA GLY A 24 -6.29 6.67 9.98
C GLY A 24 -5.95 5.19 10.20
N GLU A 25 -6.27 4.31 9.25
CA GLU A 25 -5.97 2.88 9.38
C GLU A 25 -4.47 2.60 9.14
N PRO A 26 -3.84 1.70 9.92
CA PRO A 26 -2.54 1.13 9.57
C PRO A 26 -2.67 0.24 8.33
N VAL A 27 -1.87 0.50 7.30
CA VAL A 27 -1.94 -0.22 6.01
C VAL A 27 -0.60 -0.85 5.69
N ARG A 28 -0.63 -2.12 5.28
CA ARG A 28 0.50 -2.84 4.69
C ARG A 28 0.16 -3.19 3.25
N GLY A 29 0.99 -2.75 2.30
CA GLY A 29 0.82 -3.00 0.88
C GLY A 29 1.69 -4.16 0.42
N PHE A 30 1.06 -5.23 -0.08
CA PHE A 30 1.76 -6.35 -0.70
C PHE A 30 2.01 -6.11 -2.19
N VAL A 31 3.27 -6.19 -2.59
CA VAL A 31 3.74 -5.81 -3.92
C VAL A 31 4.82 -6.74 -4.44
N ARG A 32 4.85 -6.90 -5.77
CA ARG A 32 5.87 -7.69 -6.47
C ARG A 32 7.24 -7.02 -6.41
N PRO A 33 8.34 -7.79 -6.39
CA PRO A 33 9.68 -7.24 -6.54
C PRO A 33 9.88 -6.54 -7.90
N GLY A 34 10.81 -5.58 -7.94
CA GLY A 34 11.26 -4.93 -9.18
C GLY A 34 10.38 -3.82 -9.76
N LYS A 35 9.24 -3.48 -9.15
CA LYS A 35 8.40 -2.34 -9.57
C LYS A 35 8.61 -1.10 -8.70
N PRO A 36 8.67 0.12 -9.27
CA PRO A 36 8.71 1.36 -8.51
C PRO A 36 7.47 1.49 -7.61
N ARG A 37 7.69 1.86 -6.34
CA ARG A 37 6.67 1.86 -5.28
C ARG A 37 6.93 2.89 -4.18
N ALA A 38 7.77 3.89 -4.48
CA ALA A 38 8.12 4.95 -3.54
C ALA A 38 6.89 5.74 -3.06
N PHE A 39 5.91 5.94 -3.95
CA PHE A 39 4.66 6.63 -3.63
C PHE A 39 3.84 5.96 -2.50
N LEU A 40 3.94 4.64 -2.31
CA LEU A 40 3.25 3.97 -1.20
C LEU A 40 3.87 4.33 0.16
N ALA A 41 5.20 4.49 0.20
CA ALA A 41 5.88 4.93 1.41
C ALA A 41 5.51 6.38 1.77
N GLU A 42 5.38 7.26 0.77
CA GLU A 42 4.89 8.64 0.95
C GLU A 42 3.46 8.71 1.52
N LEU A 43 2.61 7.74 1.16
CA LEU A 43 1.27 7.57 1.74
C LEU A 43 1.29 6.99 3.18
N GLY A 44 2.46 6.64 3.72
CA GLY A 44 2.60 6.00 5.03
C GLY A 44 2.16 4.53 5.03
N VAL A 45 2.25 3.85 3.89
CA VAL A 45 1.96 2.41 3.75
C VAL A 45 3.23 1.61 4.00
N GLU A 46 3.16 0.61 4.87
CA GLU A 46 4.25 -0.34 5.08
C GLU A 46 4.34 -1.29 3.87
N LEU A 47 5.55 -1.57 3.37
CA LEU A 47 5.74 -2.44 2.21
C LEU A 47 6.00 -3.89 2.61
N ALA A 48 5.18 -4.81 2.10
CA ALA A 48 5.44 -6.25 2.11
C ALA A 48 5.78 -6.71 0.69
N VAL A 49 6.93 -7.38 0.53
CA VAL A 49 7.42 -7.82 -0.79
C VAL A 49 7.24 -9.32 -0.93
N GLY A 50 6.72 -9.77 -2.07
CA GLY A 50 6.64 -11.20 -2.42
C GLY A 50 5.92 -11.45 -3.73
#